data_AF-A0A1F3EQC2-F1
#
_entry.id   AF-A0A1F3EQC2-F1
#
_cell.length_a   1.000
_cell.length_b   1.000
_cell.length_c   1.000
_cell.angle_alpha   90.00
_cell.angle_beta   90.00
_cell.angle_gamma   90.00
#
_symmetry.space_group_name_H-M   'P 1'
#
loop_
_entity.id
_entity.type
_entity.pdbx_description
1 polymer ?
#
loop_
_entity_poly.entity_id
_entity_poly.type
_entity_poly.pdbx_seq_one_letter_code
_entity_poly.pdbx_strand_id
1 'polypeptide(L)'
;MMSFLKDLFSGGANTLVDSVGKVLDNVVTTKEEKMQLENEIRKSEMQFQLDMKKLSNEEQQMMLGDISSARQREVQVQTSEHASRLAKNVSPILAFGTTFLTMLFFYILVFKPNSISANSKEIVLYILGVLSAILTQVYSYYFGSSAGSADKARQIASMKEKT
;
A
#
# COMPACT_ATOMS: atom_id res chain seq x y z
N MET A 1 30.59 66.62 8.22
CA MET A 1 29.29 65.92 8.06
C MET A 1 29.36 64.40 8.28
N MET A 2 30.49 63.70 8.03
CA MET A 2 30.58 62.23 8.22
C MET A 2 30.61 61.73 9.68
N SER A 3 31.06 62.54 10.66
CA SER A 3 31.17 62.09 12.07
C SER A 3 29.80 61.92 12.74
N PHE A 4 28.89 62.87 12.50
CA PHE A 4 27.57 62.90 13.13
C PHE A 4 26.69 61.70 12.75
N LEU A 5 26.74 61.25 11.49
CA LEU A 5 26.04 60.04 11.06
C LEU A 5 26.63 58.77 11.67
N LYS A 6 27.96 58.71 11.88
CA LYS A 6 28.62 57.54 12.49
C LYS A 6 28.32 57.42 13.99
N ASP A 7 28.24 58.55 14.69
CA ASP A 7 27.94 58.58 16.13
C ASP A 7 26.45 58.30 16.41
N LEU A 8 25.54 58.79 15.56
CA LEU A 8 24.10 58.49 15.63
C LEU A 8 23.79 57.00 15.36
N PHE A 9 24.47 56.39 14.39
CA PHE A 9 24.29 54.97 14.08
C PHE A 9 25.04 54.04 15.05
N SER A 10 26.17 54.43 15.63
CA SER A 10 26.92 53.57 16.55
C SER A 10 26.36 53.52 17.98
N GLY A 11 25.75 54.60 18.47
CA GLY A 11 25.15 54.64 19.82
C GLY A 11 23.83 53.88 19.94
N GLY A 12 22.99 53.90 18.89
CA GLY A 12 21.72 53.18 18.85
C GLY A 12 21.85 51.70 18.46
N ALA A 13 22.84 51.35 17.64
CA ALA A 13 23.03 49.97 17.21
C ALA A 13 23.51 49.04 18.34
N ASN A 14 24.43 49.47 19.20
CA ASN A 14 24.92 48.61 20.30
C ASN A 14 23.83 48.29 21.34
N THR A 15 22.97 49.26 21.68
CA THR A 15 21.87 49.03 22.62
C THR A 15 20.75 48.18 22.03
N LEU A 16 20.48 48.31 20.73
CA LEU A 16 19.57 47.42 19.99
C LEU A 16 20.14 46.00 19.88
N VAL A 17 21.44 45.84 19.60
CA VAL A 17 22.11 44.53 19.53
C VAL A 17 22.14 43.85 20.90
N ASP A 18 22.39 44.58 21.99
CA ASP A 18 22.34 44.03 23.36
C ASP A 18 20.92 43.65 23.78
N SER A 19 19.91 44.41 23.34
CA SER A 19 18.50 44.11 23.62
C SER A 19 18.02 42.91 22.80
N VAL A 20 18.42 42.82 21.53
CA VAL A 20 18.15 41.66 20.67
C VAL A 20 18.91 40.43 21.17
N GLY A 21 20.15 40.59 21.64
CA GLY A 21 20.95 39.53 22.27
C GLY A 21 20.30 38.98 23.54
N LYS A 22 19.80 39.85 24.43
CA LYS A 22 19.08 39.45 25.66
C LYS A 22 17.70 38.83 25.39
N VAL A 23 17.02 39.22 24.31
CA VAL A 23 15.76 38.59 23.89
C VAL A 23 16.03 37.25 23.21
N LEU A 24 17.07 37.15 22.37
CA LEU A 24 17.50 35.85 21.83
C LEU A 24 17.89 34.89 22.96
N ASP A 25 18.58 35.35 24.00
CA ASP A 25 18.98 34.50 25.14
C ASP A 25 17.78 34.09 26.03
N ASN A 26 16.75 34.94 26.13
CA ASN A 26 15.48 34.57 26.79
C ASN A 26 14.55 33.71 25.91
N VAL A 27 14.74 33.69 24.59
CA VAL A 27 13.91 32.95 23.62
C VAL A 27 14.61 31.66 23.13
N VAL A 28 15.91 31.49 23.40
CA VAL A 28 16.64 30.21 23.32
C VAL A 28 16.28 29.33 24.53
N THR A 29 15.01 28.92 24.51
CA THR A 29 14.46 27.63 24.93
C THR A 29 14.91 27.08 26.30
N THR A 30 14.04 27.21 27.30
CA THR A 30 14.13 26.38 28.51
C THR A 30 14.11 24.90 28.11
N LYS A 31 15.01 24.09 28.69
CA LYS A 31 15.15 22.64 28.41
C LYS A 31 13.81 21.89 28.48
N GLU A 32 12.93 22.32 29.39
CA GLU A 32 11.60 21.76 29.63
C GLU A 32 10.65 21.96 28.44
N GLU A 33 10.58 23.15 27.85
CA GLU A 33 9.71 23.42 26.69
C GLU A 33 10.16 22.62 25.47
N LYS A 34 11.49 22.47 25.27
CA LYS A 34 12.03 21.61 24.21
C LYS A 34 11.66 20.15 24.42
N MET A 35 11.74 19.65 25.65
CA MET A 35 11.38 18.27 26.00
C MET A 35 9.87 18.03 25.86
N GLN A 36 9.03 18.99 26.21
CA GLN A 36 7.58 18.92 26.01
C GLN A 36 7.23 18.91 24.52
N LEU A 37 7.83 19.81 23.73
CA LEU A 37 7.63 19.85 22.29
C LEU A 37 8.12 18.56 21.61
N GLU A 38 9.26 18.01 22.02
CA GLU A 38 9.77 16.74 21.50
C GLU A 38 8.85 15.56 21.84
N ASN A 39 8.26 15.55 23.04
CA ASN A 39 7.26 14.56 23.43
C ASN A 39 5.94 14.69 22.65
N GLU A 40 5.49 15.91 22.38
CA GLU A 40 4.30 16.17 21.56
C GLU A 40 4.54 15.78 20.09
N ILE A 41 5.70 16.12 19.53
CA ILE A 41 6.10 15.68 18.18
C ILE A 41 6.14 14.16 18.12
N ARG A 42 6.76 13.49 19.11
CA ARG A 42 6.80 12.02 19.18
C ARG A 42 5.40 11.41 19.31
N LYS A 43 4.51 11.99 20.12
CA LYS A 43 3.10 11.55 20.20
C LYS A 43 2.38 11.72 18.87
N SER A 44 2.56 12.86 18.21
CA SER A 44 1.97 13.15 16.91
C SER A 44 2.47 12.18 15.84
N GLU A 45 3.77 11.88 15.82
CA GLU A 45 4.36 10.91 14.91
C GLU A 45 3.85 9.48 15.17
N MET A 46 3.76 9.05 16.44
CA MET A 46 3.16 7.77 16.81
C MET A 46 1.68 7.69 16.39
N GLN A 47 0.93 8.76 16.61
CA GLN A 47 -0.48 8.84 16.22
C GLN A 47 -0.63 8.76 14.70
N PHE A 48 0.18 9.52 13.96
CA PHE A 48 0.22 9.46 12.50
C PHE A 48 0.55 8.06 11.99
N GLN A 49 1.54 7.38 12.57
CA GLN A 49 1.86 6.00 12.20
C GLN A 49 0.73 5.02 12.51
N LEU A 50 0.01 5.21 13.62
CA LEU A 50 -1.17 4.39 13.94
C LEU A 50 -2.29 4.62 12.93
N ASP A 51 -2.56 5.86 12.56
CA ASP A 51 -3.61 6.21 11.62
C ASP A 51 -3.28 5.71 10.21
N MET A 52 -2.02 5.79 9.78
CA MET A 52 -1.56 5.15 8.54
C MET A 52 -1.75 3.63 8.55
N LYS A 53 -1.43 2.96 9.66
CA LYS A 53 -1.67 1.51 9.79
C LYS A 53 -3.15 1.15 9.78
N LYS A 54 -4.01 1.98 10.39
CA LYS A 54 -5.47 1.78 10.37
C LYS A 54 -6.02 1.91 8.95
N LEU A 55 -5.65 2.97 8.23
CA LEU A 55 -6.07 3.18 6.84
C LEU A 55 -5.64 2.00 5.96
N SER A 56 -4.39 1.55 6.08
CA SER A 56 -3.90 0.38 5.34
C SER A 56 -4.70 -0.90 5.68
N ASN A 57 -5.02 -1.13 6.95
CA ASN A 57 -5.87 -2.26 7.35
C ASN A 57 -7.29 -2.15 6.79
N GLU A 58 -7.87 -0.95 6.78
CA GLU A 58 -9.21 -0.69 6.26
C GLU A 58 -9.27 -0.93 4.74
N GLU A 59 -8.28 -0.45 3.98
CA GLU A 59 -8.14 -0.74 2.55
C GLU A 59 -8.05 -2.24 2.28
N GLN A 60 -7.24 -2.97 3.06
CA GLN A 60 -7.15 -4.42 2.96
C GLN A 60 -8.48 -5.11 3.28
N GLN A 61 -9.18 -4.66 4.32
CA GLN A 61 -10.49 -5.19 4.68
C GLN A 61 -11.53 -4.93 3.59
N MET A 62 -11.51 -3.76 2.97
CA MET A 62 -12.41 -3.41 1.85
C MET A 62 -12.18 -4.35 0.66
N MET A 63 -10.92 -4.55 0.28
CA MET A 63 -10.56 -5.47 -0.81
C MET A 63 -10.94 -6.93 -0.50
N LEU A 64 -10.71 -7.39 0.73
CA LEU A 64 -11.14 -8.72 1.19
C LEU A 64 -12.67 -8.82 1.24
N GLY A 65 -13.35 -7.72 1.59
CA GLY A 65 -14.80 -7.56 1.60
C GLY A 65 -15.40 -7.81 0.23
N ASP A 66 -14.86 -7.19 -0.82
CA ASP A 66 -15.32 -7.39 -2.20
C ASP A 66 -15.20 -8.85 -2.66
N ILE A 67 -14.08 -9.51 -2.34
CA ILE A 67 -13.88 -10.93 -2.64
C ILE A 67 -14.87 -11.79 -1.84
N SER A 68 -15.09 -11.46 -0.57
CA SER A 68 -16.04 -12.19 0.28
C SER A 68 -17.48 -12.06 -0.21
N SER A 69 -17.88 -10.86 -0.67
CA SER A 69 -19.18 -10.57 -1.27
C SER A 69 -19.38 -11.39 -2.55
N ALA A 70 -18.36 -11.45 -3.42
CA ALA A 70 -18.41 -12.28 -4.62
C ALA A 70 -18.59 -13.77 -4.30
N ARG A 71 -17.89 -14.29 -3.28
CA ARG A 71 -18.04 -15.70 -2.84
C ARG A 71 -19.40 -15.95 -2.16
N GLN A 72 -19.93 -15.00 -1.39
CA GLN A 72 -21.25 -15.11 -0.80
C GLN A 72 -22.35 -15.17 -1.87
N ARG A 73 -22.23 -14.37 -2.94
CA ARG A 73 -23.14 -14.48 -4.09
C ARG A 73 -23.13 -15.88 -4.70
N GLU A 74 -21.94 -16.46 -4.89
CA GLU A 74 -21.83 -17.85 -5.36
C GLU A 74 -22.54 -18.81 -4.41
N VAL A 75 -22.29 -18.73 -3.09
CA VAL A 75 -22.98 -19.60 -2.11
C VAL A 75 -24.50 -19.46 -2.20
N GLN A 76 -25.03 -18.25 -2.36
CA GLN A 76 -26.46 -18.01 -2.54
C GLN A 76 -26.99 -18.64 -3.83
N VAL A 77 -26.25 -18.55 -4.93
CA VAL A 77 -26.63 -19.20 -6.21
C VAL A 77 -26.56 -20.73 -6.10
N GLN A 78 -25.55 -21.28 -5.43
CA GLN A 78 -25.43 -22.74 -5.23
C GLN A 78 -26.56 -23.31 -4.39
N THR A 79 -26.91 -22.63 -3.30
CA THR A 79 -27.92 -23.05 -2.33
C THR A 79 -29.35 -22.76 -2.78
N SER A 80 -29.56 -21.89 -3.77
CA SER A 80 -30.87 -21.63 -4.34
C SER A 80 -31.45 -22.86 -5.05
N GLU A 81 -32.69 -23.21 -4.72
CA GLU A 81 -33.43 -24.32 -5.34
C GLU A 81 -33.82 -24.03 -6.79
N HIS A 82 -34.02 -22.75 -7.13
CA HIS A 82 -34.45 -22.31 -8.46
C HIS A 82 -33.30 -21.94 -9.41
N ALA A 83 -32.06 -21.96 -8.94
CA ALA A 83 -30.91 -21.63 -9.76
C ALA A 83 -30.65 -22.72 -10.82
N SER A 84 -30.51 -22.30 -12.08
CA SER A 84 -30.25 -23.21 -13.19
C SER A 84 -28.90 -23.92 -13.04
N ARG A 85 -28.78 -25.12 -13.61
CA ARG A 85 -27.50 -25.87 -13.61
C ARG A 85 -26.37 -25.11 -14.29
N LEU A 86 -26.70 -24.24 -15.25
CA LEU A 86 -25.72 -23.35 -15.88
C LEU A 86 -25.22 -22.32 -14.87
N ALA A 87 -26.13 -21.59 -14.20
CA ALA A 87 -25.79 -20.55 -13.22
C ALA A 87 -24.89 -21.08 -12.10
N LYS A 88 -25.16 -22.29 -11.60
CA LYS A 88 -24.35 -22.97 -10.58
C LYS A 88 -22.95 -23.36 -11.05
N ASN A 89 -22.70 -23.48 -12.35
CA ASN A 89 -21.41 -23.96 -12.85
C ASN A 89 -20.65 -22.91 -13.66
N VAL A 90 -21.17 -21.69 -13.85
CA VAL A 90 -20.50 -20.65 -14.64
C VAL A 90 -19.09 -20.37 -14.13
N SER A 91 -18.94 -20.04 -12.85
CA SER A 91 -17.64 -19.73 -12.24
C SER A 91 -16.60 -20.86 -12.39
N PRO A 92 -16.89 -22.11 -11.98
CA PRO A 92 -15.91 -23.19 -12.16
C PRO A 92 -15.65 -23.51 -13.64
N ILE A 93 -16.66 -23.46 -14.53
CA ILE A 93 -16.46 -23.70 -15.96
C ILE A 93 -15.53 -22.63 -16.56
N LEU A 94 -15.72 -21.36 -16.23
CA LEU A 94 -14.86 -20.28 -16.71
C LEU A 94 -13.43 -20.43 -16.17
N ALA A 95 -13.27 -20.83 -14.90
CA ALA A 95 -11.96 -21.03 -14.29
C ALA A 95 -11.19 -22.20 -14.92
N PHE A 96 -11.85 -23.35 -15.11
CA PHE A 96 -11.26 -24.48 -15.80
C PHE A 96 -10.99 -24.18 -17.27
N GLY A 97 -11.93 -23.52 -17.96
CA GLY A 97 -11.79 -23.14 -19.36
C GLY A 97 -10.63 -22.20 -19.61
N THR A 98 -10.50 -21.15 -18.80
CA THR A 98 -9.37 -20.20 -18.90
C THR A 98 -8.04 -20.87 -18.57
N THR A 99 -7.97 -21.64 -17.48
CA THR A 99 -6.75 -22.38 -17.08
C THR A 99 -6.31 -23.35 -18.17
N PHE A 100 -7.24 -24.13 -18.72
CA PHE A 100 -6.96 -25.08 -19.78
C PHE A 100 -6.50 -24.39 -21.06
N LEU A 101 -7.16 -23.32 -21.48
CA LEU A 101 -6.78 -22.55 -22.66
C LEU A 101 -5.40 -21.91 -22.51
N THR A 102 -5.07 -21.40 -21.32
CA THR A 102 -3.73 -20.85 -21.05
C THR A 102 -2.66 -21.94 -21.07
N MET A 103 -2.92 -23.11 -20.48
CA MET A 103 -2.00 -24.25 -20.57
C MET A 103 -1.79 -24.71 -22.02
N LEU A 104 -2.86 -24.75 -22.82
CA LEU A 104 -2.76 -25.05 -24.26
C LEU A 104 -1.93 -24.00 -25.00
N PHE A 105 -2.11 -22.72 -24.71
CA PHE A 105 -1.32 -21.65 -25.30
C PHE A 105 0.17 -21.80 -24.95
N PHE A 106 0.49 -22.06 -23.67
CA PHE A 106 1.87 -22.29 -23.22
C PHE A 106 2.48 -23.51 -23.91
N TYR A 107 1.70 -24.59 -24.05
CA TYR A 107 2.12 -25.77 -24.80
C TYR A 107 2.47 -25.43 -26.25
N ILE A 108 1.65 -24.64 -26.95
CA ILE A 108 1.94 -24.20 -28.32
C ILE A 108 3.21 -23.36 -28.37
N LEU A 109 3.39 -22.42 -27.43
CA LEU A 109 4.59 -21.57 -27.38
C LEU A 109 5.88 -22.38 -27.20
N VAL A 110 5.87 -23.37 -26.31
CA VAL A 110 7.05 -24.18 -25.96
C VAL A 110 7.35 -25.21 -27.05
N PHE A 111 6.34 -25.92 -27.55
CA PHE A 111 6.54 -27.06 -28.43
C PHE A 111 6.36 -26.74 -29.93
N LYS A 112 5.87 -25.55 -30.28
CA LYS A 112 5.78 -25.08 -31.67
C LYS A 112 6.42 -23.69 -31.85
N PRO A 113 7.72 -23.52 -31.56
CA PRO A 113 8.40 -22.23 -31.68
C PRO A 113 8.37 -21.64 -33.10
N ASN A 114 8.26 -22.50 -34.12
CA ASN A 114 8.18 -22.09 -35.54
C ASN A 114 6.82 -21.52 -35.94
N SER A 115 5.76 -21.63 -35.11
CA SER A 115 4.47 -21.02 -35.41
C SER A 115 4.39 -19.53 -35.05
N ILE A 116 5.43 -18.99 -34.42
CA ILE A 116 5.48 -17.60 -33.96
C ILE A 116 6.46 -16.84 -34.84
N SER A 117 5.94 -15.87 -35.59
CA SER A 117 6.79 -14.99 -36.38
C SER A 117 7.71 -14.17 -35.47
N ALA A 118 8.93 -13.84 -35.93
CA ALA A 118 9.87 -13.04 -35.14
C ALA A 118 9.30 -11.69 -34.72
N ASN A 119 8.44 -11.09 -35.57
CA ASN A 119 7.75 -9.82 -35.32
C ASN A 119 6.64 -9.93 -34.26
N SER A 120 6.21 -11.15 -33.92
CA SER A 120 5.15 -11.38 -32.93
C SER A 120 5.70 -11.78 -31.56
N LYS A 121 7.02 -11.88 -31.38
CA LYS A 121 7.61 -12.33 -30.10
C LYS A 121 7.31 -11.38 -28.95
N GLU A 122 7.45 -10.07 -29.17
CA GLU A 122 7.19 -9.06 -28.13
C GLU A 122 5.73 -9.06 -27.70
N ILE A 123 4.80 -9.11 -28.67
CA ILE A 123 3.36 -9.16 -28.36
C ILE A 123 2.98 -10.47 -27.65
N VAL A 124 3.61 -11.59 -28.01
CA VAL A 124 3.42 -12.88 -27.33
C VAL A 124 3.92 -12.82 -25.88
N LEU A 125 5.08 -12.21 -25.62
CA LEU A 125 5.60 -12.03 -24.26
C LEU A 125 4.73 -11.10 -23.42
N TYR A 126 4.21 -10.02 -24.02
CA TYR A 126 3.25 -9.14 -23.36
C TYR A 126 1.97 -9.91 -22.98
N ILE A 127 1.39 -10.66 -23.93
CA ILE A 127 0.21 -11.51 -23.69
C ILE A 127 0.51 -12.55 -22.60
N LEU A 128 1.71 -13.14 -22.58
CA LEU A 128 2.14 -14.09 -21.54
C LEU A 128 2.10 -13.46 -20.15
N GLY A 129 2.55 -12.21 -20.02
CA GLY A 129 2.48 -11.44 -18.78
C GLY A 129 1.04 -11.21 -18.31
N VAL A 130 0.18 -10.73 -19.22
CA VAL A 130 -1.24 -10.50 -18.92
C VAL A 130 -1.95 -11.81 -18.54
N LEU A 131 -1.72 -12.90 -19.29
CA LEU A 131 -2.30 -14.20 -19.00
C LEU A 131 -1.84 -14.76 -17.65
N SER A 132 -0.56 -14.61 -17.31
CA SER A 132 -0.03 -15.05 -16.01
C SER A 132 -0.67 -14.30 -14.85
N ALA A 133 -0.94 -13.00 -15.02
CA ALA A 133 -1.67 -12.20 -14.04
C ALA A 133 -3.12 -12.68 -13.88
N ILE A 134 -3.83 -12.95 -14.99
CA ILE A 134 -5.21 -13.47 -14.95
C ILE A 134 -5.25 -14.84 -14.27
N LEU A 135 -4.32 -15.76 -14.58
CA LEU A 135 -4.23 -17.03 -13.88
C LEU A 135 -4.06 -16.81 -12.37
N THR A 136 -3.12 -15.95 -11.97
CA THR A 136 -2.91 -15.64 -10.55
C THR A 136 -4.17 -15.12 -9.87
N GLN A 137 -4.95 -14.28 -10.55
CA GLN A 137 -6.24 -13.79 -10.05
C GLN A 137 -7.28 -14.91 -9.91
N VAL A 138 -7.40 -15.81 -10.90
CA VAL A 138 -8.29 -16.98 -10.83
C VAL A 138 -7.90 -17.87 -9.64
N TYR A 139 -6.63 -18.23 -9.49
CA TYR A 139 -6.17 -19.02 -8.35
C TYR A 139 -6.39 -18.30 -7.02
N SER A 140 -6.16 -16.99 -6.96
CA SER A 140 -6.43 -16.18 -5.75
C SER A 140 -7.92 -16.15 -5.38
N TYR A 141 -8.82 -16.17 -6.37
CA TYR A 141 -10.26 -16.24 -6.12
C TYR A 141 -10.66 -17.57 -5.47
N TYR A 142 -10.10 -18.71 -5.89
CA TYR A 142 -10.47 -20.03 -5.36
C TYR A 142 -9.70 -20.41 -4.08
N PHE A 143 -8.39 -20.18 -4.05
CA PHE A 143 -7.52 -20.63 -2.96
C PHE A 143 -7.19 -19.51 -1.96
N GLY A 144 -7.61 -18.28 -2.25
CA GLY A 144 -7.21 -17.09 -1.48
C GLY A 144 -5.81 -16.63 -1.85
N SER A 145 -5.45 -15.40 -1.46
CA SER A 145 -4.09 -14.93 -1.61
C SER A 145 -3.21 -15.59 -0.54
N SER A 146 -2.09 -16.17 -0.96
CA SER A 146 -1.04 -16.65 -0.05
C SER A 146 -0.48 -15.52 0.83
N ALA A 147 -0.58 -14.26 0.39
CA ALA A 147 -0.21 -13.07 1.14
C ALA A 147 -1.06 -12.86 2.41
N GLY A 148 -2.37 -13.13 2.38
CA GLY A 148 -3.26 -12.92 3.54
C GLY A 148 -2.94 -13.86 4.71
N SER A 149 -2.50 -15.09 4.42
CA SER A 149 -2.07 -16.05 5.44
C SER A 149 -0.69 -15.71 5.99
N ALA A 150 0.24 -15.28 5.13
CA ALA A 150 1.56 -14.81 5.54
C ALA A 150 1.51 -13.54 6.41
N ASP A 151 0.62 -12.59 6.10
CA ASP A 151 0.43 -11.38 6.90
C ASP A 151 -0.21 -11.67 8.25
N LYS A 152 -1.23 -12.54 8.32
CA LYS A 152 -1.78 -12.99 9.60
C LYS A 152 -0.71 -13.67 10.46
N ALA A 153 0.11 -14.53 9.87
CA ALA A 153 1.21 -15.18 10.58
C ALA A 153 2.23 -14.16 11.12
N ARG A 154 2.59 -13.14 10.33
CA ARG A 154 3.47 -12.05 10.76
C ARG A 154 2.87 -11.17 11.86
N GLN A 155 1.59 -10.84 11.77
CA GLN A 155 0.89 -10.09 12.82
C GLN A 155 0.87 -10.89 14.14
N ILE A 156 0.58 -12.20 14.09
CA ILE A 156 0.61 -13.06 15.28
C ILE A 156 2.02 -13.16 15.88
N ALA A 157 3.05 -13.30 15.03
CA ALA A 157 4.44 -13.34 15.47
C ALA A 157 4.85 -12.03 16.17
N SER A 158 4.52 -10.88 15.58
CA SER A 158 4.85 -9.57 16.17
C SER A 158 4.09 -9.26 17.46
N MET A 159 2.91 -9.87 17.67
CA MET A 159 2.19 -9.78 18.95
C MET A 159 2.86 -10.64 20.03
N LYS A 160 3.37 -11.83 19.68
CA LYS A 160 4.09 -12.70 20.62
C LYS A 160 5.43 -12.14 21.06
N GLU A 161 6.17 -11.44 20.20
CA GLU A 161 7.44 -10.80 20.59
C GLU A 161 7.28 -9.60 21.54
N LYS A 162 6.06 -9.05 21.65
CA LYS A 162 5.76 -7.91 22.53
C LYS A 162 5.18 -8.32 23.90
N THR A 163 5.06 -9.62 24.17
CA THR A 163 4.59 -10.17 25.45
C THR A 163 5.74 -10.85 26.18
#